data_AF-A0A835D685-F1
#
_entry.id   AF-A0A835D685-F1
#
_cell.length_a   1.000
_cell.length_b   1.000
_cell.length_c   1.000
_cell.angle_alpha   90.00
_cell.angle_beta   90.00
_cell.angle_gamma   90.00
#
_symmetry.space_group_name_H-M   'P 1'
#
loop_
_entity.id
_entity.type
_entity.pdbx_description
1 polymer ?
#
loop_
_entity_poly.entity_id
_entity_poly.type
_entity_poly.pdbx_seq_one_letter_code
_entity_poly.pdbx_strand_id
1 'polypeptide(L)'
;MNLFDRFARVVKSYANAVISSFEDPEKILEQTVLEMNDDLTKMRQATAQVLASQKRLENKYKAAQQGSEDWYRKAQLSLEKGDEDLAREALKRRKSYAVSISL
;
A
#
# COMPACT_ATOMS: atom_id res chain seq x y z
N MET A 1 -14.69 11.88 -2.24
CA MET A 1 -15.28 12.41 -3.49
C MET A 1 -14.61 11.68 -4.64
N ASN A 2 -15.33 10.79 -5.31
CA ASN A 2 -14.76 9.80 -6.23
C ASN A 2 -14.53 10.42 -7.62
N LEU A 3 -13.48 10.02 -8.36
CA LEU A 3 -13.19 10.53 -9.72
C LEU A 3 -14.37 10.28 -10.68
N PHE A 4 -15.07 9.16 -10.47
CA PHE A 4 -16.28 8.80 -11.20
C PHE A 4 -17.45 9.74 -10.93
N ASP A 5 -17.61 10.23 -9.69
CA ASP A 5 -18.64 11.23 -9.37
C ASP A 5 -18.33 12.58 -10.02
N ARG A 6 -17.03 12.90 -10.20
CA ARG A 6 -16.60 14.10 -10.93
C ARG A 6 -16.92 13.94 -12.42
N PHE A 7 -16.63 12.79 -13.03
CA PHE A 7 -16.98 12.48 -14.41
C PHE A 7 -18.50 12.53 -14.66
N ALA A 8 -19.29 11.87 -13.81
CA ALA A 8 -20.75 11.88 -13.92
C ALA A 8 -21.33 13.30 -13.77
N ARG A 9 -20.72 14.14 -12.91
CA ARG A 9 -21.09 15.54 -12.74
C ARG A 9 -20.74 16.39 -13.96
N VAL A 10 -19.56 16.17 -14.54
CA VAL A 10 -19.09 16.79 -15.79
C VAL A 10 -20.10 16.47 -16.89
N VAL A 11 -20.36 15.19 -17.20
CA VAL A 11 -21.34 14.77 -18.23
C VAL A 11 -22.74 15.36 -18.00
N LYS A 12 -23.24 15.33 -16.75
CA LYS A 12 -24.55 15.88 -16.38
C LYS A 12 -24.60 17.41 -16.47
N SER A 13 -23.48 18.09 -16.22
CA SER A 13 -23.38 19.54 -16.35
C SER A 13 -23.37 20.00 -17.82
N TYR A 14 -22.76 19.25 -18.74
CA TYR A 14 -22.84 19.56 -20.18
C TYR A 14 -24.24 19.36 -20.74
N ALA A 15 -24.95 18.31 -20.35
CA ALA A 15 -26.34 18.10 -20.75
C ALA A 15 -27.25 19.29 -20.36
N ASN A 16 -26.96 19.95 -19.23
CA ASN A 16 -27.66 21.16 -18.78
C ASN A 16 -27.09 22.46 -19.38
N ALA A 17 -25.79 22.53 -19.70
CA ALA A 17 -25.10 23.74 -20.18
C ALA A 17 -25.27 24.00 -21.69
N VAL A 18 -25.51 22.96 -22.50
CA VAL A 18 -25.85 23.06 -23.94
C VAL A 18 -27.09 23.93 -24.19
N ILE A 19 -27.94 24.14 -23.18
CA ILE A 19 -29.12 25.00 -23.26
C ILE A 19 -28.78 26.50 -23.10
N SER A 20 -27.64 26.88 -22.52
CA SER A 20 -27.43 28.28 -22.08
C SER A 20 -26.19 29.03 -22.58
N SER A 21 -25.09 28.40 -23.03
CA SER A 21 -23.87 29.18 -23.33
C SER A 21 -23.01 28.65 -24.48
N PHE A 22 -22.57 29.61 -25.29
CA PHE A 22 -21.81 29.53 -26.55
C PHE A 22 -20.27 29.43 -26.36
N GLU A 23 -19.76 28.84 -25.27
CA GLU A 23 -18.31 28.58 -25.15
C GLU A 23 -18.02 27.14 -25.58
N ASP A 24 -17.39 26.98 -26.76
CA ASP A 24 -17.07 25.74 -27.48
C ASP A 24 -17.02 24.47 -26.60
N PRO A 25 -18.13 23.71 -26.50
CA PRO A 25 -18.18 22.49 -25.68
C PRO A 25 -17.15 21.45 -26.13
N GLU A 26 -16.77 21.48 -27.41
CA GLU A 26 -15.71 20.67 -28.00
C GLU A 26 -14.36 20.93 -27.32
N LYS A 27 -13.96 22.20 -27.15
CA LYS A 27 -12.70 22.56 -26.49
C LYS A 27 -12.65 22.11 -25.03
N ILE A 28 -13.78 22.19 -24.33
CA ILE A 28 -13.83 21.78 -22.91
C ILE A 28 -13.76 20.25 -22.80
N LEU A 29 -14.37 19.51 -23.72
CA LEU A 29 -14.23 18.06 -23.80
C LEU A 29 -12.79 17.65 -24.11
N GLU A 30 -12.13 18.29 -25.07
CA GLU A 30 -10.72 18.06 -25.39
C GLU A 30 -9.81 18.29 -24.16
N GLN A 31 -10.00 19.40 -23.45
CA GLN A 31 -9.27 19.68 -22.21
C GLN A 31 -9.54 18.63 -21.12
N THR A 32 -10.79 18.23 -20.95
CA THR A 32 -11.16 17.19 -19.98
C THR A 32 -10.47 15.86 -20.28
N VAL A 33 -10.36 15.47 -21.56
CA VAL A 33 -9.66 14.24 -21.97
C VAL A 33 -8.16 14.34 -21.66
N LEU A 34 -7.54 15.51 -21.86
CA LEU A 34 -6.14 15.72 -21.50
C LEU A 34 -5.92 15.61 -19.98
N GLU A 35 -6.76 16.24 -19.19
CA GLU A 35 -6.72 16.15 -17.72
C GLU A 35 -6.92 14.70 -17.23
N MET A 36 -7.87 13.97 -17.83
CA MET A 36 -8.11 12.57 -17.50
C MET A 36 -6.89 11.68 -17.80
N ASN A 37 -6.15 11.96 -18.87
CA ASN A 37 -4.92 11.23 -19.19
C ASN A 37 -3.80 11.52 -18.18
N ASP A 38 -3.69 12.76 -17.72
CA ASP A 38 -2.75 13.15 -16.65
C ASP A 38 -3.13 12.48 -15.31
N ASP A 39 -4.41 12.51 -14.94
CA ASP A 39 -4.93 11.84 -13.75
C ASP A 39 -4.72 10.32 -13.81
N LEU A 40 -4.93 9.69 -14.97
CA LEU A 40 -4.63 8.27 -15.17
C LEU A 40 -3.14 7.98 -14.95
N THR A 41 -2.26 8.86 -15.42
CA THR A 41 -0.81 8.72 -15.25
C THR A 41 -0.43 8.82 -13.77
N LYS A 42 -0.96 9.81 -13.06
CA LYS A 42 -0.78 9.96 -11.60
C LYS A 42 -1.31 8.75 -10.83
N MET A 43 -2.49 8.25 -11.19
CA MET A 43 -3.08 7.07 -10.55
C MET A 43 -2.21 5.82 -10.74
N ARG A 44 -1.65 5.63 -11.95
CA ARG A 44 -0.70 4.53 -12.22
C ARG A 44 0.55 4.64 -11.36
N GLN A 45 1.13 5.85 -11.24
CA GLN A 45 2.30 6.09 -10.38
C GLN A 45 1.99 5.84 -8.90
N ALA A 46 0.86 6.33 -8.40
CA ALA A 46 0.43 6.10 -7.03
C ALA A 46 0.20 4.60 -6.75
N THR A 47 -0.45 3.89 -7.67
CA THR A 47 -0.64 2.44 -7.59
C THR A 47 0.69 1.70 -7.55
N ALA A 48 1.65 2.08 -8.38
CA ALA A 48 2.99 1.49 -8.38
C ALA A 48 3.71 1.71 -7.03
N GLN A 49 3.61 2.90 -6.45
CA GLN A 49 4.18 3.20 -5.13
C GLN A 49 3.52 2.38 -4.01
N VAL A 50 2.20 2.22 -4.05
CA VAL A 50 1.45 1.39 -3.10
C VAL A 50 1.88 -0.07 -3.22
N LEU A 51 1.95 -0.61 -4.44
CA LEU A 51 2.37 -1.99 -4.68
C LEU A 51 3.82 -2.23 -4.22
N ALA A 52 4.72 -1.29 -4.50
CA ALA A 52 6.10 -1.35 -4.01
C ALA A 52 6.16 -1.32 -2.47
N SER A 53 5.34 -0.48 -1.84
CA SER A 53 5.24 -0.38 -0.38
C SER A 53 4.68 -1.66 0.24
N GLN A 54 3.64 -2.24 -0.37
CA GLN A 54 3.07 -3.52 0.02
C GLN A 54 4.12 -4.63 -0.09
N LYS A 55 4.87 -4.70 -1.20
CA LYS A 55 5.91 -5.73 -1.38
C LYS A 55 7.02 -5.59 -0.36
N ARG A 56 7.44 -4.36 -0.05
CA ARG A 56 8.43 -4.08 0.98
C ARG A 56 7.94 -4.53 2.36
N LEU A 57 6.67 -4.29 2.69
CA LEU A 57 6.09 -4.72 3.97
C LEU A 57 5.99 -6.25 4.04
N GLU A 58 5.57 -6.91 2.97
CA GLU A 58 5.53 -8.38 2.87
C GLU A 58 6.93 -8.97 3.10
N ASN A 59 7.97 -8.40 2.50
CA ASN A 59 9.34 -8.85 2.70
C ASN A 59 9.83 -8.64 4.14
N LYS A 60 9.50 -7.49 4.76
CA LYS A 60 9.80 -7.23 6.18
C LYS A 60 9.12 -8.24 7.10
N TYR A 61 7.84 -8.53 6.85
CA TYR A 61 7.08 -9.53 7.58
C TYR A 61 7.75 -10.91 7.48
N LYS A 62 8.09 -11.36 6.28
CA LYS A 62 8.77 -12.65 6.07
C LYS A 62 10.11 -12.72 6.79
N ALA A 63 10.92 -11.67 6.70
CA ALA A 63 12.21 -11.60 7.38
C ALA A 63 12.05 -11.64 8.91
N ALA A 64 11.06 -10.94 9.46
CA ALA A 64 10.79 -10.97 10.90
C ALA A 64 10.27 -12.34 11.35
N GLN A 65 9.41 -12.98 10.57
CA GLN A 65 8.92 -14.32 10.84
C GLN A 65 10.08 -15.33 10.87
N GLN A 66 10.93 -15.32 9.84
CA GLN A 66 12.09 -16.20 9.76
C GLN A 66 13.06 -15.95 10.94
N GLY A 67 13.34 -14.69 11.27
CA GLY A 67 14.15 -14.35 12.44
C GLY A 67 13.56 -14.88 13.74
N SER A 68 12.24 -14.77 13.94
CA SER A 68 11.55 -15.35 15.10
C SER A 68 11.72 -16.88 15.17
N GLU A 69 11.58 -17.58 14.04
CA GLU A 69 11.75 -19.04 13.97
C GLU A 69 13.19 -19.46 14.25
N ASP A 70 14.19 -18.74 13.74
CA ASP A 70 15.60 -19.02 14.00
C ASP A 70 15.96 -18.84 15.49
N TRP A 71 15.47 -17.77 16.12
CA TRP A 71 15.65 -17.57 17.56
C TRP A 71 14.93 -18.63 18.39
N TYR A 72 13.77 -19.11 17.92
CA TYR A 72 13.08 -20.22 18.57
C TYR A 72 13.88 -21.51 18.50
N ARG A 73 14.39 -21.87 17.32
CA ARG A 73 15.24 -23.05 17.14
C ARG A 73 16.51 -22.97 17.99
N LYS A 74 17.11 -21.78 18.08
CA LYS A 74 18.27 -21.54 18.93
C LYS A 74 17.94 -21.75 20.42
N ALA A 75 16.78 -21.28 20.88
CA ALA A 75 16.33 -21.51 22.26
C ALA A 75 16.16 -23.01 22.56
N GLN A 76 15.56 -23.77 21.64
CA GLN A 76 15.40 -25.22 21.78
C GLN A 76 16.76 -25.92 21.90
N LEU A 77 17.70 -25.61 21.01
CA LEU A 77 19.06 -26.17 21.01
C LEU A 77 19.84 -25.82 22.27
N SER A 78 19.69 -24.61 22.81
CA SER A 78 20.30 -24.21 24.08
C SER A 78 19.72 -24.98 25.26
N LEU A 79 18.39 -25.18 25.28
CA LEU A 79 17.71 -25.95 26.31
C LEU A 79 18.13 -27.42 26.29
N GLU A 80 18.24 -28.03 25.10
CA GLU A 80 18.73 -29.41 24.92
C GLU A 80 20.16 -29.60 25.47
N LYS A 81 20.97 -28.54 25.43
CA LYS A 81 22.34 -28.52 25.97
C LYS A 81 22.41 -28.16 27.45
N GLY A 82 21.27 -27.90 28.09
CA GLY A 82 21.19 -27.50 29.51
C GLY A 82 21.53 -26.04 29.78
N ASP A 83 21.67 -25.21 28.74
CA ASP A 83 21.97 -23.78 28.87
C ASP A 83 20.68 -22.96 28.88
N GLU A 84 20.03 -22.92 30.05
CA GLU A 84 18.76 -22.23 30.24
C GLU A 84 18.85 -20.72 30.05
N ASP A 85 19.96 -20.09 30.45
CA ASP A 85 20.13 -18.64 30.34
C ASP A 85 20.20 -18.22 28.88
N LEU A 86 20.98 -18.95 28.06
CA LEU A 86 21.04 -18.72 26.63
C LEU A 86 19.68 -18.98 25.94
N ALA A 87 18.93 -19.98 26.41
CA ALA A 87 17.58 -20.24 25.92
C ALA A 87 16.62 -19.08 26.22
N ARG A 88 16.66 -18.51 27.43
CA ARG A 88 15.86 -17.34 27.82
C ARG A 88 16.22 -16.10 27.00
N GLU A 89 17.49 -15.85 26.77
CA GLU A 89 17.94 -14.74 25.92
C GLU A 89 17.45 -14.89 24.47
N ALA A 90 17.52 -16.10 23.92
CA ALA A 90 17.01 -16.40 22.59
C ALA A 90 15.49 -16.18 22.49
N LEU A 91 14.71 -16.58 23.50
CA LEU A 91 13.28 -16.29 23.56
C LEU A 91 12.96 -14.80 23.70
N LYS A 92 13.78 -14.04 24.45
CA LYS A 92 13.65 -12.58 24.55
C LYS A 92 13.88 -11.90 23.20
N ARG A 93 14.88 -12.36 22.44
CA ARG A 93 15.12 -11.91 21.05
C ARG A 93 13.98 -12.29 20.13
N ARG A 94 13.45 -13.52 20.19
CA ARG A 94 12.26 -13.93 19.44
C ARG A 94 11.08 -12.98 19.67
N LYS A 95 10.84 -12.61 20.93
CA LYS A 95 9.75 -11.69 21.29
C LYS A 95 9.88 -10.33 20.59
N SER A 96 11.10 -9.79 20.43
CA SER A 96 11.27 -8.52 19.70
C SER A 96 10.91 -8.63 18.22
N TYR A 97 11.15 -9.79 17.58
CA TYR A 97 10.70 -10.03 16.20
C TYR A 97 9.18 -10.20 16.11
N ALA A 98 8.56 -10.91 17.06
CA ALA A 98 7.11 -11.05 17.11
C ALA A 98 6.38 -9.70 17.29
N VAL A 99 6.93 -8.81 18.11
CA VAL A 99 6.39 -7.44 18.28
C VAL A 99 6.50 -6.64 16.98
N SER A 100 7.60 -6.79 16.23
CA SER A 100 7.77 -6.12 14.93
C SER A 100 6.81 -6.59 13.83
N ILE A 101 6.17 -7.75 14.02
CA ILE A 101 5.15 -8.31 13.11
C ILE A 101 3.75 -7.78 13.45
N SER A 102 3.53 -7.34 14.70
CA SER A 102 2.21 -7.01 15.23
C SER A 102 1.84 -5.52 15.12
N LEU A 103 2.78 -4.68 14.66
CA LEU A 103 2.65 -3.23 14.45
C LEU A 103 2.61 -2.91 12.95
#